data_AF-A0A5B2VLB2-F1
#
_entry.id   AF-A0A5B2VLB2-F1
#
_cell.length_a   1.000
_cell.length_b   1.000
_cell.length_c   1.000
_cell.angle_alpha   90.00
_cell.angle_beta   90.00
_cell.angle_gamma   90.00
#
_symmetry.space_group_name_H-M   'P 1'
#
loop_
_entity.id
_entity.type
_entity.pdbx_description
1 polymer ?
#
loop_
_entity_poly.entity_id
_entity_poly.type
_entity_poly.pdbx_seq_one_letter_code
_entity_poly.pdbx_strand_id
1 'polypeptide(L)'
;MEQKKTIPSLYEWVGGQAALEKLTEVFYAKVLQDELLYPVFKDMSADHSRHVAHFIAEVFGGPKLYTAEDKGSHASMVSHHVGRMLDEPKRKRWIALLLEAADEIGIASDPEFRSALVGYLEWGSRIAVINSNAETNPVEEGAPMPKWGWGEPGGPYEG
;
A
#
# COMPACT_ATOMS: atom_id res chain seq x y z
N MET A 1 5.25 37.36 -12.87
CA MET A 1 5.97 36.07 -12.77
C MET A 1 4.93 35.04 -12.37
N GLU A 2 4.59 34.14 -13.28
CA GLU A 2 3.62 33.08 -13.02
C GLU A 2 4.32 32.03 -12.14
N GLN A 3 3.87 31.86 -10.89
CA GLN A 3 4.36 30.77 -10.06
C GLN A 3 4.00 29.46 -10.76
N LYS A 4 5.01 28.70 -11.21
CA LYS A 4 4.81 27.30 -11.62
C LYS A 4 4.18 26.58 -10.42
N LYS A 5 2.89 26.25 -10.49
CA LYS A 5 2.27 25.34 -9.51
C LYS A 5 2.99 24.00 -9.62
N THR A 6 3.75 23.65 -8.60
CA THR A 6 4.37 22.32 -8.46
C THR A 6 3.28 21.32 -8.13
N ILE A 7 3.21 20.23 -8.90
CA ILE A 7 2.32 19.10 -8.59
C ILE A 7 2.88 18.45 -7.31
N PRO A 8 2.10 18.34 -6.23
CA PRO A 8 2.56 17.71 -4.98
C PRO A 8 2.74 16.21 -5.17
N SER A 9 3.51 15.57 -4.31
CA SER A 9 3.53 14.10 -4.19
C SER A 9 2.17 13.57 -3.71
N LEU A 10 1.90 12.28 -3.92
CA LEU A 10 0.72 11.63 -3.34
C LEU A 10 0.79 11.63 -1.81
N TYR A 11 1.99 11.55 -1.24
CA TYR A 11 2.21 11.64 0.20
C TYR A 11 1.78 13.01 0.76
N GLU A 12 2.16 14.11 0.09
CA GLU A 12 1.71 15.44 0.50
C GLU A 12 0.20 15.59 0.32
N TRP A 13 -0.36 15.05 -0.76
CA TRP A 13 -1.79 15.18 -1.06
C TRP A 13 -2.69 14.38 -0.13
N VAL A 14 -2.27 13.16 0.28
CA VAL A 14 -3.03 12.32 1.21
C VAL A 14 -3.05 12.90 2.64
N GLY A 15 -2.21 13.90 2.94
CA GLY A 15 -2.10 14.51 4.27
C GLY A 15 -0.89 14.04 5.08
N GLY A 16 0.09 13.40 4.42
CA GLY A 16 1.34 12.97 5.02
C GLY A 16 1.22 11.78 5.98
N GLN A 17 2.24 11.63 6.82
CA GLN A 17 2.44 10.45 7.67
C GLN A 17 1.28 10.19 8.62
N ALA A 18 0.79 11.23 9.30
CA ALA A 18 -0.30 11.10 10.26
C ALA A 18 -1.61 10.62 9.60
N ALA A 19 -1.88 11.04 8.36
CA ALA A 19 -3.05 10.59 7.62
C ALA A 19 -2.92 9.10 7.22
N LEU A 20 -1.74 8.66 6.79
CA LEU A 20 -1.49 7.26 6.43
C LEU A 20 -1.50 6.33 7.65
N GLU A 21 -0.93 6.73 8.78
CA GLU A 21 -1.04 5.96 10.03
C GLU A 21 -2.48 5.84 10.49
N LYS A 22 -3.25 6.93 10.40
CA LYS A 22 -4.67 6.88 10.77
C LYS A 22 -5.47 5.99 9.83
N LEU A 23 -5.17 6.06 8.53
CA LEU A 23 -5.78 5.21 7.51
C LEU A 23 -5.52 3.73 7.79
N THR A 24 -4.27 3.34 7.99
CA THR A 24 -3.94 1.93 8.23
C THR A 24 -4.49 1.44 9.55
N GLU A 25 -4.52 2.28 10.60
CA GLU A 25 -5.11 1.93 11.90
C GLU A 25 -6.61 1.58 11.75
N VAL A 26 -7.38 2.46 11.13
CA VAL A 26 -8.83 2.26 10.89
C VAL A 26 -9.07 1.08 9.96
N PHE A 27 -8.25 0.95 8.92
CA PHE A 27 -8.32 -0.15 7.97
C PHE A 27 -8.09 -1.51 8.65
N TYR A 28 -7.01 -1.67 9.41
CA TYR A 28 -6.70 -2.95 10.06
C TYR A 28 -7.66 -3.29 11.19
N ALA A 29 -8.24 -2.29 11.86
CA ALA A 29 -9.34 -2.51 12.79
C ALA A 29 -10.55 -3.16 12.10
N LYS A 30 -10.87 -2.75 10.86
CA LYS A 30 -11.93 -3.37 10.04
C LYS A 30 -11.54 -4.77 9.56
N VAL A 31 -10.30 -4.94 9.09
CA VAL A 31 -9.78 -6.25 8.64
C VAL A 31 -9.89 -7.31 9.74
N LEU A 32 -9.60 -6.95 11.00
CA LEU A 32 -9.71 -7.87 12.13
C LEU A 32 -11.17 -8.24 12.50
N GLN A 33 -12.17 -7.52 11.97
CA GLN A 33 -13.59 -7.83 12.13
C GLN A 33 -14.18 -8.51 10.89
N ASP A 34 -13.41 -8.65 9.81
CA ASP A 34 -13.89 -9.22 8.55
C ASP A 34 -13.66 -10.73 8.51
N GLU A 35 -14.73 -11.53 8.36
CA GLU A 35 -14.66 -12.99 8.38
C GLU A 35 -13.72 -13.58 7.32
N LEU A 36 -13.64 -12.95 6.14
CA LEU A 36 -12.84 -13.44 5.02
C LEU A 36 -11.35 -13.15 5.21
N LEU A 37 -11.02 -11.97 5.75
CA LEU A 37 -9.64 -11.52 5.92
C LEU A 37 -9.05 -11.86 7.29
N TYR A 38 -9.88 -12.02 8.33
CA TYR A 38 -9.41 -12.30 9.68
C TYR A 38 -8.41 -13.47 9.76
N PRO A 39 -8.64 -14.64 9.10
CA PRO A 39 -7.67 -15.73 9.15
C PRO A 39 -6.27 -15.39 8.60
N VAL A 40 -6.18 -14.40 7.71
CA VAL A 40 -4.92 -13.94 7.10
C VAL A 40 -4.13 -13.05 8.08
N PHE A 41 -4.84 -12.23 8.87
CA PHE A 41 -4.24 -11.15 9.67
C PHE A 41 -4.28 -11.37 11.18
N LYS A 42 -4.98 -12.39 11.69
CA LYS A 42 -5.15 -12.63 13.14
C LYS A 42 -3.85 -12.73 13.95
N ASP A 43 -2.76 -13.13 13.30
CA ASP A 43 -1.44 -13.33 13.94
C ASP A 43 -0.46 -12.20 13.59
N MET A 44 -0.93 -11.08 13.03
CA MET A 44 -0.07 -9.94 12.70
C MET A 44 0.47 -9.26 13.97
N SER A 45 1.66 -8.66 13.86
CA SER A 45 2.24 -7.91 14.98
C SER A 45 1.45 -6.63 15.28
N ALA A 46 1.57 -6.13 16.51
CA ALA A 46 0.97 -4.85 16.90
C ALA A 46 1.49 -3.66 16.05
N ASP A 47 2.73 -3.75 15.57
CA ASP A 47 3.36 -2.72 14.73
C ASP A 47 2.97 -2.82 13.24
N HIS A 48 2.24 -3.86 12.81
CA HIS A 48 1.95 -4.14 11.40
C HIS A 48 1.33 -2.93 10.69
N SER A 49 0.33 -2.31 11.32
CA SER A 49 -0.35 -1.13 10.78
C SER A 49 0.61 0.04 10.52
N ARG A 50 1.53 0.29 11.46
CA ARG A 50 2.51 1.38 11.33
C ARG A 50 3.51 1.09 10.20
N HIS A 51 4.03 -0.13 10.13
CA HIS A 51 4.98 -0.50 9.07
C HIS A 51 4.35 -0.39 7.68
N VAL A 52 3.07 -0.75 7.53
CA VAL A 52 2.33 -0.58 6.27
C VAL A 52 2.15 0.91 5.93
N ALA A 53 1.86 1.77 6.92
CA ALA A 53 1.78 3.21 6.68
C ALA A 53 3.12 3.80 6.22
N HIS A 54 4.22 3.44 6.89
CA HIS A 54 5.57 3.84 6.49
C HIS A 54 5.93 3.35 5.09
N PHE A 55 5.57 2.10 4.75
CA PHE A 55 5.78 1.55 3.41
C PHE A 55 5.04 2.36 2.36
N ILE A 56 3.73 2.59 2.53
CA ILE A 56 2.91 3.37 1.60
C ILE A 56 3.44 4.81 1.48
N ALA A 57 3.83 5.42 2.59
CA ALA A 57 4.39 6.77 2.61
C ALA A 57 5.63 6.87 1.72
N GLU A 58 6.59 5.94 1.87
CA GLU A 58 7.80 5.92 1.06
C GLU A 58 7.50 5.68 -0.43
N VAL A 59 6.55 4.79 -0.74
CA VAL A 59 6.09 4.55 -2.13
C VAL A 59 5.45 5.80 -2.74
N PHE A 60 4.70 6.58 -1.95
CA PHE A 60 4.01 7.79 -2.38
C PHE A 60 4.91 9.03 -2.45
N GLY A 61 6.22 8.87 -2.24
CA GLY A 61 7.22 9.95 -2.30
C GLY A 61 7.46 10.67 -0.98
N GLY A 62 7.02 10.09 0.13
CA GLY A 62 7.26 10.59 1.48
C GLY A 62 8.64 10.24 2.04
N PRO A 63 8.88 10.54 3.34
CA PRO A 63 10.12 10.19 4.03
C PRO A 63 10.38 8.68 4.08
N LYS A 64 11.65 8.30 4.21
CA LYS A 64 12.11 6.90 4.21
C LYS A 64 11.95 6.20 5.57
N LEU A 65 10.81 6.35 6.24
CA LEU A 65 10.62 5.76 7.57
C LEU A 65 10.66 4.23 7.52
N TYR A 66 10.10 3.62 6.48
CA TYR A 66 10.09 2.18 6.32
C TYR A 66 11.50 1.61 6.14
N THR A 67 12.27 2.14 5.18
CA THR A 67 13.62 1.61 4.93
C THR A 67 14.65 2.05 5.96
N ALA A 68 14.58 3.29 6.46
CA ALA A 68 15.60 3.84 7.36
C ALA A 68 15.35 3.57 8.84
N GLU A 69 14.09 3.55 9.29
CA GLU A 69 13.76 3.40 10.72
C GLU A 69 13.25 1.99 11.05
N ASP A 70 12.26 1.49 10.31
CA ASP A 70 11.71 0.14 10.52
C ASP A 70 12.66 -0.97 10.02
N LYS A 71 13.73 -0.60 9.31
CA LYS A 71 14.68 -1.51 8.65
C LYS A 71 14.00 -2.46 7.66
N GLY A 72 12.90 -1.99 7.07
CA GLY A 72 12.18 -2.67 6.01
C GLY A 72 12.91 -2.59 4.66
N SER A 73 12.47 -3.39 3.72
CA SER A 73 12.90 -3.34 2.33
C SER A 73 11.78 -3.82 1.40
N HIS A 74 11.93 -3.60 0.09
CA HIS A 74 11.01 -4.17 -0.89
C HIS A 74 11.03 -5.71 -0.82
N ALA A 75 12.22 -6.31 -0.80
CA ALA A 75 12.39 -7.75 -0.68
C ALA A 75 11.74 -8.32 0.58
N SER A 76 11.90 -7.69 1.75
CA SER A 76 11.27 -8.14 2.99
C SER A 76 9.75 -7.98 2.99
N MET A 77 9.22 -6.93 2.36
CA MET A 77 7.76 -6.79 2.20
C MET A 77 7.19 -7.93 1.37
N VAL A 78 7.84 -8.27 0.26
CA VAL A 78 7.40 -9.38 -0.60
C VAL A 78 7.52 -10.72 0.11
N SER A 79 8.58 -10.96 0.88
CA SER A 79 8.74 -12.22 1.62
C SER A 79 7.62 -12.49 2.62
N HIS A 80 6.99 -11.45 3.18
CA HIS A 80 5.82 -11.62 4.05
C HIS A 80 4.57 -12.16 3.33
N HIS A 81 4.52 -12.02 2.00
CA HIS A 81 3.42 -12.48 1.17
C HIS A 81 3.63 -13.90 0.65
N VAL A 82 4.89 -14.34 0.43
CA VAL A 82 5.24 -15.65 -0.11
C VAL A 82 4.55 -16.79 0.66
N GLY A 83 3.98 -17.75 -0.06
CA GLY A 83 3.33 -18.93 0.53
C GLY A 83 1.99 -18.67 1.22
N ARG A 84 1.44 -17.45 1.16
CA ARG A 84 0.14 -17.11 1.82
C ARG A 84 -1.08 -17.57 1.06
N MET A 85 -0.95 -17.97 -0.21
CA MET A 85 -2.04 -18.50 -1.05
C MET A 85 -3.27 -17.57 -1.06
N LEU A 86 -3.03 -16.27 -1.28
CA LEU A 86 -4.10 -15.28 -1.40
C LEU A 86 -4.87 -15.49 -2.71
N ASP A 87 -6.15 -15.14 -2.69
CA ASP A 87 -7.06 -15.27 -3.84
C ASP A 87 -7.81 -13.96 -4.15
N GLU A 88 -8.47 -13.95 -5.30
CA GLU A 88 -9.19 -12.78 -5.80
C GLU A 88 -10.31 -12.27 -4.85
N PRO A 89 -11.11 -13.14 -4.19
CA PRO A 89 -12.07 -12.67 -3.19
C PRO A 89 -11.41 -11.89 -2.04
N LYS A 90 -10.32 -12.41 -1.45
CA LYS A 90 -9.58 -11.72 -0.39
C LYS A 90 -9.00 -10.40 -0.91
N ARG A 91 -8.39 -10.41 -2.10
CA ARG A 91 -7.84 -9.20 -2.74
C ARG A 91 -8.88 -8.10 -2.87
N LYS A 92 -10.03 -8.40 -3.46
CA LYS A 92 -11.12 -7.44 -3.66
C LYS A 92 -11.66 -6.91 -2.34
N ARG A 93 -11.82 -7.78 -1.33
CA ARG A 93 -12.29 -7.36 -0.02
C ARG A 93 -11.30 -6.45 0.70
N TRP A 94 -10.00 -6.75 0.59
CA TRP A 94 -8.93 -5.93 1.15
C TRP A 94 -8.93 -4.52 0.55
N ILE A 95 -9.03 -4.39 -0.79
CA ILE A 95 -9.13 -3.08 -1.46
C ILE A 95 -10.38 -2.32 -0.99
N ALA A 96 -11.53 -2.99 -0.94
CA ALA A 96 -12.79 -2.37 -0.54
C ALA A 96 -12.71 -1.78 0.87
N LEU A 97 -12.21 -2.54 1.86
CA LEU A 97 -12.07 -2.07 3.24
C LEU A 97 -11.10 -0.90 3.38
N LEU A 98 -10.04 -0.84 2.57
CA LEU A 98 -9.09 0.28 2.60
C LEU A 98 -9.75 1.55 2.04
N LEU A 99 -10.50 1.43 0.94
CA LEU A 99 -11.26 2.56 0.38
C LEU A 99 -12.37 3.03 1.33
N GLU A 100 -13.09 2.11 1.98
CA GLU A 100 -14.07 2.44 3.02
C GLU A 100 -13.42 3.19 4.18
N ALA A 101 -12.24 2.75 4.65
CA ALA A 101 -11.48 3.44 5.70
C ALA A 101 -11.02 4.84 5.27
N ALA A 102 -10.60 5.00 4.01
CA ALA A 102 -10.21 6.29 3.45
C ALA A 102 -11.39 7.27 3.43
N ASP A 103 -12.58 6.82 3.06
CA ASP A 103 -13.80 7.63 3.08
C ASP A 103 -14.20 8.00 4.52
N GLU A 104 -14.13 7.05 5.45
CA GLU A 104 -14.49 7.26 6.86
C GLU A 104 -13.67 8.37 7.53
N ILE A 105 -12.36 8.41 7.28
CA ILE A 105 -11.48 9.42 7.89
C ILE A 105 -11.34 10.70 7.05
N GLY A 106 -12.06 10.80 5.93
CA GLY A 106 -12.05 11.98 5.08
C GLY A 106 -10.77 12.18 4.27
N ILE A 107 -10.11 11.11 3.84
CA ILE A 107 -9.03 11.21 2.85
C ILE A 107 -9.58 11.85 1.56
N ALA A 108 -8.77 12.70 0.94
CA ALA A 108 -9.09 13.44 -0.27
C ALA A 108 -9.84 12.57 -1.31
N SER A 109 -10.94 13.09 -1.84
CA SER A 109 -11.84 12.38 -2.75
C SER A 109 -11.91 13.03 -4.14
N ASP A 110 -10.97 13.91 -4.46
CA ASP A 110 -10.86 14.46 -5.81
C ASP A 110 -10.58 13.35 -6.84
N PRO A 111 -11.15 13.44 -8.06
CA PRO A 111 -11.06 12.37 -9.06
C PRO A 111 -9.63 11.98 -9.40
N GLU A 112 -8.72 12.95 -9.47
CA GLU A 112 -7.31 12.75 -9.79
C GLU A 112 -6.61 11.88 -8.73
N PHE A 113 -6.79 12.21 -7.45
CA PHE A 113 -6.17 11.46 -6.37
C PHE A 113 -6.80 10.07 -6.24
N ARG A 114 -8.13 9.98 -6.35
CA ARG A 114 -8.82 8.69 -6.25
C ARG A 114 -8.48 7.75 -7.40
N SER A 115 -8.27 8.28 -8.60
CA SER A 115 -7.74 7.50 -9.73
C SER A 115 -6.35 6.93 -9.41
N ALA A 116 -5.43 7.78 -8.92
CA ALA A 116 -4.07 7.36 -8.58
C ALA A 116 -4.02 6.34 -7.42
N LEU A 117 -4.83 6.55 -6.38
CA LEU A 117 -4.95 5.64 -5.25
C LEU A 117 -5.51 4.28 -5.68
N VAL A 118 -6.60 4.27 -6.46
CA VAL A 118 -7.20 3.01 -6.95
C VAL A 118 -6.22 2.26 -7.86
N GLY A 119 -5.49 2.96 -8.74
CA GLY A 119 -4.44 2.34 -9.56
C GLY A 119 -3.35 1.66 -8.72
N TYR A 120 -2.86 2.35 -7.68
CA TYR A 120 -1.88 1.77 -6.76
C TYR A 120 -2.40 0.51 -6.06
N LEU A 121 -3.63 0.59 -5.53
CA LEU A 121 -4.25 -0.52 -4.80
C LEU A 121 -4.51 -1.71 -5.72
N GLU A 122 -4.97 -1.47 -6.95
CA GLU A 122 -5.17 -2.52 -7.94
C GLU A 122 -3.85 -3.23 -8.25
N TRP A 123 -2.83 -2.47 -8.68
CA TRP A 123 -1.53 -2.98 -9.06
C TRP A 123 -0.85 -3.72 -7.90
N GLY A 124 -0.73 -3.06 -6.75
CA GLY A 124 -0.03 -3.60 -5.58
C GLY A 124 -0.70 -4.85 -5.02
N SER A 125 -2.03 -4.86 -4.92
CA SER A 125 -2.76 -6.03 -4.42
C SER A 125 -2.71 -7.21 -5.41
N ARG A 126 -2.63 -6.95 -6.72
CA ARG A 126 -2.46 -7.99 -7.73
C ARG A 126 -1.08 -8.65 -7.62
N ILE A 127 -0.03 -7.84 -7.48
CA ILE A 127 1.33 -8.33 -7.22
C ILE A 127 1.39 -9.12 -5.91
N ALA A 128 0.68 -8.70 -4.87
CA ALA A 128 0.58 -9.45 -3.61
C ALA A 128 -0.03 -10.85 -3.80
N VAL A 129 -1.08 -10.99 -4.62
CA VAL A 129 -1.65 -12.29 -4.97
C VAL A 129 -0.63 -13.15 -5.73
N ILE A 130 0.04 -12.60 -6.75
CA ILE A 130 1.07 -13.31 -7.53
C ILE A 130 2.17 -13.82 -6.59
N ASN A 131 2.75 -12.94 -5.77
CA ASN A 131 3.82 -13.28 -4.85
C ASN A 131 3.38 -14.31 -3.79
N SER A 132 2.10 -14.29 -3.38
CA SER A 132 1.61 -15.25 -2.40
C SER A 132 1.50 -16.69 -2.88
N ASN A 133 1.49 -16.89 -4.20
CA ASN A 133 1.50 -18.19 -4.84
C ASN A 133 2.92 -18.62 -5.26
N ALA A 134 3.93 -17.79 -5.03
CA ALA A 134 5.32 -18.14 -5.30
C ALA A 134 5.90 -19.07 -4.21
N GLU A 135 6.83 -19.93 -4.60
CA GLU A 135 7.57 -20.80 -3.69
C GLU A 135 8.74 -20.08 -3.01
N THR A 136 9.34 -19.13 -3.72
CA THR A 136 10.49 -18.32 -3.27
C THR A 136 10.22 -16.84 -3.48
N ASN A 137 10.99 -15.99 -2.81
CA ASN A 137 10.90 -14.55 -2.99
C ASN A 137 11.44 -14.14 -4.38
N PRO A 138 10.61 -13.56 -5.27
CA PRO A 138 11.07 -13.15 -6.60
C PRO A 138 11.86 -11.84 -6.60
N VAL A 139 11.93 -11.12 -5.48
CA VAL A 139 12.62 -9.83 -5.38
C VAL A 139 13.99 -10.01 -4.73
N GLU A 140 15.04 -9.62 -5.46
CA GLU A 140 16.42 -9.65 -4.99
C GLU A 140 16.66 -8.73 -3.80
N GLU A 141 17.60 -9.12 -2.93
CA GLU A 141 18.07 -8.25 -1.85
C GLU A 141 18.67 -6.96 -2.42
N GLY A 142 18.23 -5.81 -1.90
CA GLY A 142 18.68 -4.49 -2.37
C GLY A 142 17.88 -3.91 -3.54
N ALA A 143 16.87 -4.63 -4.06
CA ALA A 143 15.94 -4.05 -5.03
C ALA A 143 15.33 -2.74 -4.49
N PRO A 144 15.21 -1.69 -5.34
CA PRO A 144 14.72 -0.40 -4.88
C PRO A 144 13.26 -0.50 -4.43
N MET A 145 12.88 0.39 -3.51
CA MET A 145 11.48 0.60 -3.16
C MET A 145 10.68 1.01 -4.41
N PRO A 146 9.47 0.47 -4.60
CA PRO A 146 8.60 0.94 -5.67
C PRO A 146 8.24 2.41 -5.44
N LYS A 147 7.92 3.10 -6.53
CA LYS A 147 7.46 4.49 -6.50
C LYS A 147 6.13 4.58 -7.23
N TRP A 148 5.19 5.32 -6.67
CA TRP A 148 3.88 5.53 -7.28
C TRP A 148 3.53 7.02 -7.26
N GLY A 149 2.99 7.51 -8.37
CA GLY A 149 2.60 8.91 -8.56
C GLY A 149 1.19 9.04 -9.12
N TRP A 150 0.87 10.20 -9.69
CA TRP A 150 -0.48 10.57 -10.15
C TRP A 150 -1.03 9.82 -11.38
N GLY A 151 -0.41 8.73 -11.83
CA GLY A 151 -0.84 7.97 -13.01
C GLY A 151 0.16 6.89 -13.43
N GLU A 152 -0.29 5.98 -14.30
CA GLU A 152 0.36 4.70 -14.60
C GLU A 152 1.86 4.85 -14.96
N PRO A 153 2.68 3.92 -14.46
CA PRO A 153 4.06 3.71 -14.91
C PRO A 153 4.10 3.60 -16.44
N GLY A 154 5.23 3.96 -17.03
CA GLY A 154 5.41 3.81 -18.47
C GLY A 154 5.06 2.40 -18.94
N GLY A 155 4.35 2.32 -20.07
CA GLY A 155 4.14 1.12 -20.87
C GLY A 155 3.35 -0.03 -20.20
N PRO A 156 2.73 -0.91 -21.00
CA PRO A 156 2.16 -2.16 -20.50
C PRO A 156 3.25 -3.06 -19.88
N TYR A 157 2.90 -3.82 -18.85
CA TYR A 157 3.74 -4.89 -18.29
C TYR A 157 4.04 -5.93 -19.39
N GLU A 158 5.33 -6.14 -19.71
CA GLU A 158 5.76 -7.03 -20.80
C GLU A 158 5.93 -8.52 -20.40
N GLY A 159 5.65 -8.86 -19.15
CA GLY A 159 5.86 -10.22 -18.62
C GLY A 159 7.07 -10.32 -17.70
#